data_AF-A0A815Q038-F1
#
_entry.id   AF-A0A815Q038-F1
#
_cell.length_a   1.000
_cell.length_b   1.000
_cell.length_c   1.000
_cell.angle_alpha   90.00
_cell.angle_beta   90.00
_cell.angle_gamma   90.00
#
_symmetry.space_group_name_H-M   'P 1'
#
loop_
_entity.id
_entity.type
_entity.pdbx_description
1 polymer ?
#
loop_
_entity_poly.entity_id
_entity_poly.type
_entity_poly.pdbx_seq_one_letter_code
_entity_poly.pdbx_strand_id
1 'polypeptide(L)'
;SGQQKMLNYFLIDNKFSCLLPIISEMNGYLLNDLYTMCKQNRESMFHTLKNELLTLDKNAQPLTLFIYLRFLNEIKKYISKAIVID
;
A
#
# COMPACT_ATOMS: atom_id res chain seq x y z
N SER A 1 -5.94 14.78 -10.07
CA SER A 1 -5.45 13.77 -11.04
C SER A 1 -6.18 12.44 -10.80
N GLY A 2 -6.10 11.47 -11.73
CA GLY A 2 -6.71 10.15 -11.56
C GLY A 2 -6.21 9.38 -10.33
N GLN A 3 -4.95 9.58 -9.94
CA GLN A 3 -4.35 8.91 -8.78
C GLN A 3 -4.96 9.34 -7.44
N GLN A 4 -5.32 10.62 -7.29
CA GLN A 4 -5.98 11.12 -6.08
C GLN A 4 -7.37 10.48 -5.90
N LYS A 5 -8.09 10.27 -7.01
CA LYS A 5 -9.40 9.59 -6.96
C LYS A 5 -9.25 8.14 -6.53
N MET A 6 -8.28 7.41 -7.10
CA MET A 6 -8.02 6.01 -6.75
C MET A 6 -7.60 5.85 -5.28
N LEU A 7 -6.75 6.74 -4.77
CA LEU A 7 -6.40 6.79 -3.35
C LEU A 7 -7.65 6.98 -2.48
N ASN A 8 -8.51 7.95 -2.79
CA ASN A 8 -9.72 8.21 -2.02
C ASN A 8 -10.68 7.00 -2.03
N TYR A 9 -10.90 6.35 -3.18
CA TYR A 9 -11.71 5.13 -3.26
C TYR A 9 -11.14 4.00 -2.42
N PHE A 10 -9.83 3.71 -2.56
CA PHE A 10 -9.16 2.68 -1.78
C PHE A 10 -9.36 2.87 -0.27
N LEU A 11 -9.29 4.11 0.23
CA LEU A 11 -9.46 4.40 1.66
C LEU A 11 -10.89 4.31 2.15
N ILE A 12 -11.85 4.72 1.34
CA ILE A 12 -13.26 4.64 1.69
C ILE A 12 -13.69 3.17 1.70
N ASP A 13 -13.37 2.42 0.65
CA ASP A 13 -13.80 1.02 0.48
C ASP A 13 -13.23 0.11 1.57
N ASN A 14 -12.01 0.39 2.03
CA ASN A 14 -11.36 -0.39 3.10
C ASN A 14 -11.52 0.21 4.50
N LYS A 15 -12.23 1.35 4.65
CA LYS A 15 -12.39 2.07 5.93
C LYS A 15 -11.05 2.46 6.59
N PHE A 16 -10.08 2.86 5.77
CA PHE A 16 -8.73 3.28 6.18
C PHE A 16 -8.54 4.80 6.19
N SER A 17 -9.63 5.57 6.32
CA SER A 17 -9.56 7.04 6.37
C SER A 17 -8.65 7.56 7.49
N CYS A 18 -8.46 6.80 8.58
CA CYS A 18 -7.53 7.13 9.65
C CYS A 18 -6.04 6.94 9.30
N LEU A 19 -5.73 6.22 8.22
CA LEU A 19 -4.35 6.00 7.77
C LEU A 19 -3.83 7.12 6.87
N LEU A 20 -4.68 8.04 6.41
CA LEU A 20 -4.34 9.13 5.47
C LEU A 20 -2.96 9.79 5.69
N PRO A 21 -2.55 10.14 6.92
CA PRO A 21 -1.23 10.74 7.19
C PRO A 21 -0.01 9.85 6.86
N ILE A 22 -0.21 8.54 6.75
CA ILE A 22 0.84 7.53 6.58
C ILE A 22 1.00 7.14 5.11
N ILE A 23 -0.12 7.12 4.39
CA ILE A 23 -0.24 6.71 2.99
C ILE A 23 -0.31 7.89 2.03
N SER A 24 -0.38 9.13 2.54
CA SER A 24 -0.21 10.36 1.75
C SER A 24 1.17 10.45 1.10
N GLU A 25 2.13 9.64 1.55
CA GLU A 25 3.45 9.48 0.95
C GLU A 25 3.44 8.52 -0.27
N MET A 26 2.26 8.04 -0.70
CA MET A 26 2.11 7.08 -1.80
C MET A 26 1.06 7.53 -2.82
N ASN A 27 1.25 7.14 -4.07
CA ASN A 27 0.17 7.20 -5.04
C ASN A 27 -0.81 6.03 -4.88
N GLY A 28 -2.03 6.18 -5.41
CA GLY A 28 -3.10 5.18 -5.27
C GLY A 28 -2.79 3.81 -5.89
N TYR A 29 -1.95 3.73 -6.93
CA TYR A 29 -1.54 2.45 -7.54
C TYR A 29 -0.58 1.70 -6.63
N LEU A 30 0.50 2.36 -6.18
CA LEU A 30 1.48 1.82 -5.25
C LEU A 30 0.81 1.33 -3.96
N LEU A 31 -0.13 2.11 -3.43
CA LEU A 31 -0.89 1.75 -2.25
C LEU A 31 -1.69 0.46 -2.45
N ASN A 32 -2.37 0.33 -3.59
CA ASN A 32 -3.17 -0.85 -3.92
C ASN A 32 -2.31 -2.12 -4.07
N ASP A 33 -1.15 -2.00 -4.71
CA ASP A 33 -0.23 -3.13 -4.90
C ASP A 33 0.35 -3.60 -3.56
N LEU A 34 0.80 -2.65 -2.73
CA LEU A 34 1.27 -2.95 -1.37
C LEU A 34 0.20 -3.60 -0.51
N TYR A 35 -1.03 -3.10 -0.57
CA TYR A 35 -2.15 -3.69 0.16
C TYR A 35 -2.41 -5.14 -0.28
N THR A 36 -2.48 -5.37 -1.59
CA THR A 36 -2.68 -6.71 -2.17
C THR A 36 -1.60 -7.68 -1.70
N MET A 37 -0.33 -7.27 -1.74
CA MET A 37 0.79 -8.08 -1.27
C MET A 37 0.68 -8.41 0.21
N CYS A 38 0.35 -7.42 1.06
CA CYS A 38 0.18 -7.62 2.49
C CYS A 38 -0.98 -8.58 2.79
N LYS A 39 -2.10 -8.43 2.08
CA LYS A 39 -3.28 -9.30 2.22
C LYS A 39 -2.99 -10.74 1.83
N GLN A 40 -2.15 -10.95 0.81
CA GLN A 40 -1.74 -12.28 0.34
C GLN A 40 -0.55 -12.87 1.12
N ASN A 41 -0.06 -12.19 2.16
CA ASN A 41 1.13 -12.57 2.92
C ASN A 41 2.39 -12.77 2.04
N ARG A 42 2.52 -11.96 0.97
CA ARG A 42 3.63 -12.02 0.00
C ARG A 42 4.68 -10.95 0.27
N GLU A 43 5.11 -10.85 1.51
CA GLU A 43 6.05 -9.81 1.95
C GLU A 43 7.40 -9.86 1.22
N SER A 44 7.80 -11.04 0.72
CA SER A 44 9.01 -11.27 -0.08
C SER A 44 9.00 -10.55 -1.44
N MET A 45 7.83 -10.11 -1.93
CA MET A 45 7.72 -9.42 -3.22
C MET A 45 8.15 -7.94 -3.18
N PHE A 46 8.54 -7.40 -2.01
CA PHE A 46 8.98 -6.01 -1.87
C PHE A 46 10.08 -5.63 -2.88
N HIS A 47 11.10 -6.49 -3.02
CA HIS A 47 12.22 -6.21 -3.93
C HIS A 47 11.79 -6.18 -5.40
N THR A 48 10.88 -7.08 -5.78
CA THR A 48 10.30 -7.12 -7.13
C THR A 48 9.53 -5.84 -7.41
N LEU A 49 8.59 -5.46 -6.54
CA LEU A 49 7.78 -4.25 -6.69
C LEU A 49 8.65 -2.98 -6.74
N LYS A 50 9.64 -2.89 -5.86
CA LYS A 50 10.60 -1.77 -5.84
C LYS A 50 11.33 -1.64 -7.18
N ASN A 51 11.79 -2.75 -7.76
CA ASN A 51 12.51 -2.75 -9.03
C ASN A 51 11.58 -2.43 -10.22
N GLU A 52 10.35 -2.95 -10.21
CA GLU A 52 9.35 -2.65 -11.24
C GLU A 52 8.97 -1.17 -11.25
N LEU A 53 8.76 -0.55 -10.09
CA LEU A 53 8.48 0.89 -9.99
C LEU A 53 9.59 1.74 -10.63
N LEU A 54 10.86 1.42 -10.32
CA LEU A 54 12.01 2.12 -10.88
C LEU A 54 12.17 1.90 -12.40
N THR A 55 11.67 0.78 -12.91
CA THR A 55 11.73 0.41 -14.34
C THR A 55 10.61 1.08 -15.13
N LEU A 56 9.39 1.10 -14.59
CA LEU A 56 8.19 1.64 -15.24
C LEU A 56 8.17 3.17 -15.24
N ASP A 57 8.67 3.79 -14.18
CA ASP A 57 8.78 5.25 -14.09
C ASP A 57 10.00 5.63 -13.24
N LYS A 58 11.04 6.14 -13.90
CA LYS A 58 12.27 6.57 -13.24
C LYS A 58 12.06 7.78 -12.32
N ASN A 59 10.94 8.49 -12.48
CA ASN A 59 10.53 9.60 -11.64
C ASN A 59 9.51 9.17 -10.57
N ALA A 60 9.10 7.90 -10.55
CA ALA A 60 8.25 7.40 -9.49
C ALA A 60 8.95 7.54 -8.14
N GLN A 61 8.17 7.94 -7.14
CA GLN A 61 8.65 8.04 -5.79
C GLN A 61 9.20 6.67 -5.35
N PRO A 62 10.47 6.58 -4.91
CA PRO A 62 11.08 5.29 -4.63
C PRO A 62 10.37 4.64 -3.44
N LEU A 63 9.89 3.41 -3.63
CA LEU A 63 9.40 2.60 -2.52
C LEU A 63 10.59 2.23 -1.62
N THR A 64 10.72 2.93 -0.50
CA THR A 64 11.76 2.66 0.49
C THR A 64 11.33 1.53 1.43
N LEU A 65 12.30 0.84 2.02
CA LEU A 65 12.04 -0.17 3.04
C LEU A 65 11.30 0.44 4.25
N PHE A 66 11.63 1.67 4.61
CA PHE A 66 10.98 2.38 5.72
C PHE A 66 9.49 2.63 5.47
N ILE A 67 9.15 3.13 4.27
CA ILE A 67 7.76 3.36 3.84
C ILE A 67 7.01 2.03 3.85
N TYR A 68 7.61 0.96 3.31
CA TYR A 68 7.02 -0.37 3.29
C TYR A 68 6.74 -0.91 4.71
N LEU A 69 7.72 -0.86 5.61
CA LEU A 69 7.56 -1.38 6.98
C LEU A 69 6.53 -0.58 7.78
N ARG A 70 6.48 0.75 7.63
CA ARG A 70 5.43 1.59 8.24
C ARG A 70 4.05 1.17 7.75
N PHE A 71 3.88 1.03 6.43
CA PHE A 71 2.62 0.60 5.85
C PHE A 71 2.23 -0.81 6.35
N LEU A 72 3.15 -1.77 6.29
CA LEU A 72 2.94 -3.14 6.72
C LEU A 72 2.49 -3.23 8.19
N ASN A 73 3.16 -2.49 9.07
CA ASN A 73 2.83 -2.48 10.50
C ASN A 73 1.43 -1.94 10.77
N GLU A 74 1.02 -0.89 10.05
CA GLU A 74 -0.32 -0.34 10.20
C GLU A 74 -1.37 -1.24 9.57
N ILE A 75 -1.16 -1.69 8.34
CA ILE A 75 -2.17 -2.45 7.59
C ILE A 75 -2.43 -3.82 8.23
N LYS A 76 -1.43 -4.46 8.85
CA LYS A 76 -1.58 -5.71 9.60
C LYS A 76 -2.64 -5.61 10.70
N LYS A 77 -2.77 -4.46 11.38
CA LYS A 77 -3.78 -4.23 12.43
C LYS A 77 -5.21 -4.32 11.90
N TYR A 78 -5.40 -4.15 10.59
CA TYR A 78 -6.70 -4.17 9.93
C TYR A 78 -6.92 -5.46 9.15
N ILE A 79 -5.89 -5.99 8.48
CA ILE A 79 -5.97 -7.27 7.76
C ILE A 79 -6.20 -8.42 8.73
N SER A 80 -5.53 -8.45 9.88
CA SER A 80 -5.75 -9.50 10.89
C SER A 80 -7.15 -9.45 11.51
N LYS A 81 -7.83 -8.29 11.52
CA LYS A 81 -9.23 -8.20 11.96
C LYS A 81 -10.22 -8.79 10.94
N ALA A 82 -9.86 -8.84 9.66
CA ALA A 82 -10.71 -9.38 8.61
C ALA A 82 -10.70 -10.91 8.54
N ILE A 83 -9.75 -11.58 9.19
CA ILE A 83 -9.60 -13.05 9.17
C ILE A 83 -10.36 -13.74 10.33
N VAL A 84 -10.90 -12.98 11.29
CA VAL A 84 -11.59 -13.54 12.49
C VAL A 84 -13.10 -13.70 12.29
N ILE A 85 -13.59 -13.70 11.05
CA ILE A 85 -14.99 -14.04 10.76
C ILE A 85 -15.01 -15.06 9.62
N ASP A 86 -14.80 -16.32 10.01
CA ASP A 86 -15.37 -17.51 9.38
C ASP A 86 -15.63 -18.54 10.48
#